data_AF-A0A497KW04-F1
#
_entry.id   AF-A0A497KW04-F1
#
_cell.length_a   1.000
_cell.length_b   1.000
_cell.length_c   1.000
_cell.angle_alpha   90.00
_cell.angle_beta   90.00
_cell.angle_gamma   90.00
#
_symmetry.space_group_name_H-M   'P 1'
#
loop_
_entity.id
_entity.type
_entity.pdbx_description
1 polymer ?
#
loop_
_entity_poly.entity_id
_entity_poly.type
_entity_poly.pdbx_seq_one_letter_code
_entity_poly.pdbx_strand_id
1 'polypeptide(L)'
;TLKQLRKLMSTPNMDRLDLVRVMRFAFGALGQSLAGWMQWINSPEIMSTFSREELEEMAKTITKMVEEFIEYDIKVTEEGMRKGLAKRRARQGIRFVI
;
A
#
# COMPACT_ATOMS: atom_id res chain seq x y z
N THR A 1 -9.18 -9.08 9.00
CA THR A 1 -8.77 -7.91 8.18
C THR A 1 -9.72 -7.61 7.02
N LEU A 2 -9.87 -8.48 6.01
CA LEU A 2 -10.69 -8.19 4.81
C LEU A 2 -12.16 -7.82 5.10
N LYS A 3 -12.84 -8.56 5.99
CA LYS A 3 -14.23 -8.24 6.41
C LYS A 3 -14.36 -6.83 6.96
N GLN A 4 -13.37 -6.40 7.75
CA GLN A 4 -13.36 -5.06 8.36
C GLN A 4 -13.07 -3.98 7.33
N LEU A 5 -12.13 -4.21 6.40
CA LEU A 5 -11.86 -3.29 5.29
C LEU A 5 -13.12 -3.04 4.45
N ARG A 6 -13.81 -4.12 4.08
CA ARG A 6 -15.07 -4.06 3.31
C ARG A 6 -16.17 -3.34 4.09
N LYS A 7 -16.34 -3.65 5.38
CA LYS A 7 -17.32 -2.99 6.25
C LYS A 7 -17.08 -1.49 6.33
N LEU A 8 -15.84 -1.07 6.54
CA LEU A 8 -15.47 0.35 6.63
C LEU A 8 -15.85 1.10 5.35
N MET A 9 -15.49 0.56 4.18
CA MET A 9 -15.83 1.18 2.88
C MET A 9 -17.32 1.16 2.52
N SER A 10 -18.10 0.22 3.08
CA SER A 10 -19.55 0.16 2.84
C SER A 10 -20.37 1.17 3.66
N THR A 11 -19.72 1.97 4.51
CA THR A 11 -20.42 2.95 5.36
C THR A 11 -20.98 4.08 4.48
N PRO A 12 -22.30 4.33 4.48
CA PRO A 12 -22.88 5.44 3.72
C PRO A 12 -22.49 6.79 4.36
N ASN A 13 -22.42 7.84 3.54
CA ASN A 13 -22.22 9.23 3.99
C ASN A 13 -20.94 9.47 4.81
N MET A 14 -19.82 8.81 4.48
CA MET A 14 -18.52 9.03 5.14
C MET A 14 -18.07 10.48 5.05
N ASP A 15 -17.69 11.06 6.19
CA ASP A 15 -17.05 12.35 6.22
C ASP A 15 -15.53 12.25 5.90
N ARG A 16 -14.85 13.40 5.86
CA ARG A 16 -13.41 13.44 5.55
C ARG A 16 -12.56 12.69 6.58
N LEU A 17 -12.95 12.69 7.85
CA LEU A 17 -12.22 12.01 8.92
C LEU A 17 -12.41 10.49 8.81
N ASP A 18 -13.62 10.04 8.45
CA ASP A 18 -13.92 8.64 8.21
C ASP A 18 -13.09 8.09 7.05
N LEU A 19 -12.99 8.82 5.94
CA LEU A 19 -12.13 8.44 4.81
C LEU A 19 -10.65 8.28 5.26
N VAL A 20 -10.14 9.18 6.10
CA VAL A 20 -8.79 9.07 6.66
C VAL A 20 -8.64 7.86 7.56
N ARG A 21 -9.64 7.51 8.36
CA ARG A 21 -9.64 6.31 9.19
C ARG A 21 -9.61 5.04 8.34
N VAL A 22 -10.36 5.00 7.25
CA VAL A 22 -10.33 3.86 6.33
C VAL A 22 -8.95 3.71 5.72
N MET A 23 -8.35 4.80 5.22
CA MET A 23 -6.98 4.78 4.68
C MET A 23 -5.97 4.27 5.72
N ARG A 24 -6.04 4.76 6.96
CA ARG A 24 -5.14 4.31 8.04
C ARG A 24 -5.29 2.81 8.30
N PHE A 25 -6.52 2.30 8.34
CA PHE A 25 -6.77 0.88 8.52
C PHE A 25 -6.24 0.05 7.33
N ALA A 26 -6.48 0.51 6.10
CA ALA A 26 -6.01 -0.15 4.88
C ALA A 26 -4.48 -0.24 4.83
N PHE A 27 -3.78 0.86 5.10
CA PHE A 27 -2.31 0.87 5.14
C PHE A 27 -1.74 0.00 6.26
N GLY A 28 -2.37 0.00 7.44
CA GLY A 28 -1.97 -0.90 8.53
C GLY A 28 -2.13 -2.38 8.13
N ALA A 29 -3.26 -2.72 7.51
CA ALA A 29 -3.53 -4.07 7.00
C ALA A 29 -2.51 -4.49 5.92
N LEU A 30 -2.20 -3.60 4.97
CA LEU A 30 -1.22 -3.83 3.92
C LEU A 30 0.18 -4.07 4.51
N GLY A 31 0.61 -3.23 5.47
CA GLY A 31 1.91 -3.37 6.12
C GLY A 31 2.07 -4.71 6.86
N GLN A 32 1.02 -5.17 7.57
CA GLN A 32 1.05 -6.48 8.23
C GLN A 32 1.15 -7.63 7.22
N SER A 33 0.40 -7.54 6.11
CA SER A 33 0.48 -8.53 5.04
C SER A 33 1.86 -8.56 4.39
N LEU A 34 2.43 -7.38 4.10
CA LEU A 34 3.75 -7.25 3.52
C LEU A 34 4.83 -7.84 4.43
N ALA A 35 4.76 -7.60 5.75
CA ALA A 35 5.69 -8.18 6.70
C ALA A 35 5.72 -9.72 6.63
N GLY A 36 4.55 -10.36 6.54
CA GLY A 36 4.45 -11.81 6.35
C GLY A 36 5.05 -12.30 5.03
N TRP A 37 4.74 -11.60 3.93
CA TRP A 37 5.34 -11.89 2.62
C TRP A 37 6.86 -11.77 2.61
N MET A 38 7.41 -10.76 3.28
CA MET A 38 8.87 -10.60 3.41
C MET A 38 9.50 -11.76 4.17
N GLN A 39 8.83 -12.34 5.19
CA GLN A 39 9.34 -13.54 5.85
C GLN A 39 9.40 -14.74 4.90
N TRP A 40 8.37 -14.92 4.07
CA TRP A 40 8.34 -16.01 3.09
C TRP A 40 9.42 -15.84 2.03
N ILE A 41 9.51 -14.65 1.41
CA ILE A 41 10.46 -14.37 0.33
C ILE A 41 11.91 -14.51 0.81
N ASN A 42 12.19 -14.12 2.06
CA ASN A 42 13.53 -14.22 2.65
C ASN A 42 13.87 -15.64 3.15
N SER A 43 12.96 -16.61 3.05
CA SER A 43 13.20 -18.00 3.43
C SER A 43 13.40 -18.88 2.19
N PRO A 44 14.64 -19.29 1.87
CA PRO A 44 14.91 -20.20 0.75
C PRO A 44 14.19 -21.54 0.90
N GLU A 45 14.05 -22.04 2.13
CA GLU A 45 13.31 -23.27 2.42
C GLU A 45 11.87 -23.16 1.94
N ILE A 46 11.15 -22.11 2.35
CA ILE A 46 9.76 -21.88 1.94
C ILE A 46 9.69 -21.66 0.42
N MET A 47 10.54 -20.78 -0.12
CA MET A 47 10.52 -20.44 -1.55
C MET A 47 10.85 -21.64 -2.45
N SER A 48 11.65 -22.59 -1.97
CA SER A 48 11.98 -23.81 -2.72
C SER A 48 10.83 -24.81 -2.84
N THR A 49 9.75 -24.65 -2.05
CA THR A 49 8.56 -25.52 -2.11
C THR A 49 7.64 -25.20 -3.28
N PHE A 50 7.74 -23.99 -3.86
CA PHE A 50 6.93 -23.57 -4.99
C PHE A 50 7.56 -23.98 -6.32
N SER A 51 6.71 -24.32 -7.29
CA SER A 51 7.13 -24.55 -8.66
C SER A 51 7.56 -23.23 -9.32
N ARG A 52 8.28 -23.35 -10.45
CA ARG A 52 8.65 -22.19 -11.25
C ARG A 52 7.41 -21.42 -11.73
N GLU A 53 6.38 -22.14 -12.17
CA GLU A 53 5.12 -21.57 -12.67
C GLU A 53 4.38 -20.81 -11.56
N GLU A 54 4.35 -21.35 -10.34
CA GLU A 54 3.78 -20.68 -9.17
C GLU A 54 4.55 -19.39 -8.85
N LEU A 55 5.88 -19.43 -8.85
CA LEU A 55 6.73 -18.25 -8.63
C LEU A 55 6.54 -17.19 -9.71
N GLU A 56 6.40 -17.59 -10.98
CA GLU A 56 6.12 -16.68 -12.09
C GLU A 56 4.74 -16.02 -11.95
N GLU A 57 3.69 -16.77 -11.55
CA GLU A 57 2.36 -16.24 -11.28
C GLU A 57 2.38 -15.23 -10.10
N MET A 58 3.02 -15.62 -9.00
CA MET A 58 3.16 -14.78 -7.80
C MET A 58 3.89 -13.49 -8.14
N ALA A 59 5.04 -13.58 -8.81
CA ALA A 59 5.82 -12.43 -9.21
C ALA A 59 5.01 -11.48 -10.09
N LYS A 60 4.38 -11.99 -11.15
CA LYS A 60 3.55 -11.19 -12.07
C LYS A 60 2.38 -10.50 -11.36
N THR A 61 1.72 -11.21 -10.44
CA THR A 61 0.56 -10.67 -9.73
C THR A 61 0.97 -9.57 -8.76
N ILE A 62 2.02 -9.81 -7.98
CA ILE A 62 2.52 -8.85 -6.99
C ILE A 62 3.08 -7.61 -7.67
N THR A 63 3.89 -7.75 -8.72
CA THR A 63 4.48 -6.60 -9.41
C THR A 63 3.40 -5.73 -10.05
N LYS A 64 2.38 -6.33 -10.66
CA LYS A 64 1.24 -5.58 -11.21
C LYS A 64 0.52 -4.75 -10.14
N MET A 65 0.24 -5.35 -8.97
CA MET A 65 -0.41 -4.61 -7.87
C MET A 65 0.47 -3.47 -7.35
N VAL A 66 1.79 -3.69 -7.27
CA VAL A 66 2.76 -2.68 -6.80
C VAL A 66 2.88 -1.55 -7.82
N GLU A 67 2.90 -1.85 -9.11
CA GLU A 67 2.92 -0.87 -10.20
C GLU A 67 1.69 0.05 -10.12
N GLU A 68 0.49 -0.51 -10.09
CA GLU A 68 -0.76 0.26 -9.95
C GLU A 68 -0.78 1.14 -8.69
N PHE A 69 -0.22 0.62 -7.58
CA PHE A 69 -0.13 1.38 -6.34
C PHE A 69 0.88 2.54 -6.43
N ILE A 70 2.07 2.32 -7.00
CA ILE A 70 3.11 3.34 -7.16
C ILE A 70 2.64 4.44 -8.12
N GLU A 71 1.99 4.08 -9.24
CA GLU A 71 1.41 5.07 -10.15
C GLU A 71 0.41 6.00 -9.43
N TYR A 72 -0.43 5.42 -8.58
CA TYR A 72 -1.37 6.20 -7.78
C TYR A 72 -0.67 7.08 -6.74
N ASP A 73 0.36 6.57 -6.06
CA ASP A 73 1.15 7.34 -5.10
C ASP A 73 1.83 8.55 -5.76
N ILE A 74 2.46 8.35 -6.92
CA ILE A 74 3.07 9.42 -7.71
C ILE A 74 2.03 10.49 -8.01
N LYS A 75 0.88 10.11 -8.57
CA LYS A 75 -0.20 11.04 -8.93
C LYS A 75 -0.70 11.85 -7.72
N VAL A 76 -0.93 11.20 -6.58
CA VAL A 76 -1.42 11.88 -5.37
C VAL A 76 -0.35 12.79 -4.77
N THR A 77 0.91 12.36 -4.80
CA THR A 77 2.06 13.14 -4.34
C THR A 77 2.22 14.40 -5.18
N GLU A 78 2.20 14.30 -6.50
CA GLU A 78 2.26 15.44 -7.43
C GLU A 78 1.13 16.46 -7.19
N GLU A 79 -0.11 15.98 -7.06
CA GLU A 79 -1.25 16.83 -6.76
C GLU A 79 -1.10 17.52 -5.39
N GLY A 80 -0.54 16.81 -4.41
CA GLY A 80 -0.18 17.35 -3.10
C GLY A 80 0.88 18.45 -3.18
N MET A 81 1.92 18.24 -4.00
CA MET A 81 2.98 19.22 -4.26
C MET A 81 2.40 20.49 -4.91
N ARG A 82 1.50 20.34 -5.88
CA ARG A 82 0.77 21.45 -6.52
C ARG A 82 -0.06 22.26 -5.53
N LYS A 83 -0.64 21.60 -4.50
CA LYS A 83 -1.36 22.25 -3.38
C LYS A 83 -0.42 22.85 -2.31
N GLY A 84 0.88 22.91 -2.57
CA GLY A 84 1.87 23.53 -1.68
C GLY A 84 2.22 22.70 -0.44
N LEU A 85 1.93 21.39 -0.44
CA LEU A 85 2.36 20.49 0.66
C LEU A 85 3.90 20.38 0.72
N ALA A 86 4.57 20.50 -0.43
CA ALA A 86 6.03 20.61 -0.58
C ALA A 86 6.65 21.59 0.43
N LYS A 87 6.19 22.84 0.40
CA LYS A 87 6.72 23.95 1.19
C LYS A 87 6.41 23.77 2.68
N ARG A 88 5.26 23.17 3.01
CA ARG A 88 4.86 22.89 4.40
C ARG A 88 5.68 21.75 5.01
N ARG A 89 5.98 20.68 4.25
CA ARG A 89 6.77 19.55 4.75
C ARG A 89 8.27 19.80 4.75
N ALA A 90 8.81 20.56 3.80
CA ALA A 90 10.21 20.99 3.84
C ALA A 90 10.52 21.81 5.11
N ARG A 91 9.59 22.66 5.55
CA ARG A 91 9.66 23.36 6.84
C ARG A 91 9.61 22.43 8.05
N GLN A 92 9.09 21.21 7.88
CA GLN A 92 9.00 20.17 8.92
C GLN A 92 10.11 19.10 8.78
N GLY A 93 11.05 19.26 7.85
CA GLY A 93 12.14 18.30 7.61
C GLY A 93 11.73 16.97 6.96
N ILE A 94 10.51 16.85 6.43
CA ILE A 94 10.01 15.61 5.82
C ILE A 94 10.20 15.68 4.30
N ARG A 95 11.01 14.78 3.73
CA ARG A 95 11.20 14.65 2.28
C ARG A 95 10.14 13.73 1.68
N PHE A 96 9.65 14.05 0.49
CA PHE A 96 8.86 13.11 -0.30
C PHE A 96 9.81 12.04 -0.81
N VAL A 97 9.55 10.79 -0.43
CA VAL A 97 10.17 9.61 -1.02
C VAL A 97 9.10 9.07 -1.96
N ILE A 98 9.40 9.13 -3.26
CA ILE A 98 8.73 8.32 -4.28
C ILE A 98 9.59 7.07 -4.40
#